data_AF-L2GNK0-F1
#
_entry.id   AF-L2GNK0-F1
#
_cell.length_a   1.000
_cell.length_b   1.000
_cell.length_c   1.000
_cell.angle_alpha   90.00
_cell.angle_beta   90.00
_cell.angle_gamma   90.00
#
_symmetry.space_group_name_H-M   'P 1'
#
loop_
_entity.id
_entity.type
_entity.pdbx_description
1 polymer ?
#
loop_
_entity_poly.entity_id
_entity_poly.type
_entity_poly.pdbx_seq_one_letter_code
_entity_poly.pdbx_strand_id
1 'polypeptide(L)'
;MSADADRCRHAIFAEGNAAALAYQSLACPDGFDMQKSKSFDALVSNAENAKDATHPLFNIEDFYFNENKTGILDKKMRGFMNDVSTRVAPLLESGMLKRFPANNMVDIIMSGSKGSMVNLGQISLALGQQELEGKRVPFMMSGKTLPCFRKLEMCPSAGGFIFERFLTGINPATFFFHSMAGREGLIDTAIKTANSGYLQRCLAKHLESVYVRNDRKVMSGDRIVQFKFGDDGLDITKCSYLKNFDFYMQNFDHFKKSSRIEDELDTPATSNNSYGYDADLIPEDYAESIKKLPVHLANFMYNRFINSLTNPGHAVGIIAAQSIGEPSTTDDS
;
A
#
# COMPACT_ATOMS: atom_id res chain seq x y z
N MET A 1 -4.62 -2.37 33.39
CA MET A 1 -5.07 -2.82 32.05
C MET A 1 -6.28 -2.04 31.54
N SER A 2 -7.26 -1.71 32.40
CA SER A 2 -8.50 -1.03 32.00
C SER A 2 -8.36 0.50 31.86
N ALA A 3 -7.79 1.21 32.83
CA ALA A 3 -7.95 2.67 32.92
C ALA A 3 -7.53 3.51 31.69
N ASP A 4 -6.33 3.32 31.13
CA ASP A 4 -5.84 4.17 30.02
C ASP A 4 -6.29 3.70 28.63
N ALA A 5 -6.54 2.40 28.46
CA ALA A 5 -7.11 1.89 27.22
C ALA A 5 -8.63 2.10 27.14
N ASP A 6 -9.32 2.09 28.29
CA ASP A 6 -10.72 2.52 28.39
C ASP A 6 -10.84 4.03 28.19
N ARG A 7 -9.85 4.84 28.58
CA ARG A 7 -9.78 6.26 28.18
C ARG A 7 -9.73 6.42 26.67
N CYS A 8 -8.93 5.63 25.96
CA CYS A 8 -8.89 5.65 24.49
C CYS A 8 -10.25 5.25 23.91
N ARG A 9 -10.87 4.18 24.42
CA ARG A 9 -12.21 3.76 24.00
C ARG A 9 -13.27 4.83 24.25
N HIS A 10 -13.27 5.44 25.43
CA HIS A 10 -14.19 6.53 25.79
C HIS A 10 -13.92 7.78 24.94
N ALA A 11 -12.67 8.10 24.62
CA ALA A 11 -12.32 9.19 23.72
C ALA A 11 -12.83 8.95 22.30
N ILE A 12 -12.57 7.77 21.71
CA ILE A 12 -13.08 7.43 20.37
C ILE A 12 -14.62 7.41 20.37
N PHE A 13 -15.25 6.84 21.41
CA PHE A 13 -16.72 6.80 21.51
C PHE A 13 -17.34 8.19 21.69
N ALA A 14 -16.73 9.06 22.50
CA ALA A 14 -17.18 10.44 22.71
C ALA A 14 -17.01 11.27 21.43
N GLU A 15 -15.84 11.20 20.78
CA GLU A 15 -15.59 11.88 19.50
C GLU A 15 -16.47 11.33 18.37
N GLY A 16 -16.77 10.03 18.37
CA GLY A 16 -17.69 9.39 17.43
C GLY A 16 -19.13 9.86 17.59
N ASN A 17 -19.62 9.98 18.82
CA ASN A 17 -20.95 10.55 19.09
C ASN A 17 -21.02 12.04 18.75
N ALA A 18 -19.96 12.80 19.04
CA ALA A 18 -19.83 14.19 18.62
C ALA A 18 -19.93 14.33 17.09
N ALA A 19 -19.27 13.45 16.34
CA ALA A 19 -19.38 13.40 14.88
C ALA A 19 -20.82 13.18 14.45
N ALA A 20 -21.49 12.16 15.01
CA ALA A 20 -22.86 11.81 14.68
C ALA A 20 -23.82 13.00 14.85
N LEU A 21 -23.68 13.73 15.96
CA LEU A 21 -24.46 14.93 16.27
C LEU A 21 -24.16 16.08 15.31
N ALA A 22 -22.90 16.31 14.95
CA ALA A 22 -22.51 17.30 13.95
C ALA A 22 -23.04 16.97 12.55
N TYR A 23 -23.13 15.69 12.17
CA TYR A 23 -23.75 15.29 10.91
C TYR A 23 -25.27 15.47 10.92
N GLN A 24 -25.91 15.20 12.06
CA GLN A 24 -27.34 15.42 12.22
C GLN A 24 -27.70 16.90 12.10
N SER A 25 -26.82 17.81 12.54
CA SER A 25 -27.00 19.25 12.33
C SER A 25 -26.66 19.69 10.89
N LEU A 26 -25.68 19.07 10.23
CA LEU A 26 -25.34 19.32 8.81
C LEU A 26 -26.42 18.83 7.82
N ALA A 27 -27.25 17.89 8.24
CA ALA A 27 -28.43 17.47 7.48
C ALA A 27 -29.57 18.50 7.52
N CYS A 28 -29.43 19.59 8.30
CA CYS A 28 -30.30 20.75 8.28
C CYS A 28 -29.80 21.73 7.18
N PRO A 29 -30.61 22.11 6.17
CA PRO A 29 -30.14 22.89 5.02
C PRO A 29 -29.71 24.32 5.32
N ASP A 30 -30.11 24.90 6.46
CA ASP A 30 -29.87 26.31 6.75
C ASP A 30 -28.64 26.50 7.65
N GLY A 31 -27.46 26.55 7.01
CA GLY A 31 -26.28 27.18 7.61
C GLY A 31 -24.98 26.39 7.55
N PHE A 32 -24.51 26.03 6.34
CA PHE A 32 -23.09 25.73 6.15
C PHE A 32 -22.36 27.00 5.69
N ASP A 33 -21.90 27.81 6.64
CA ASP A 33 -20.86 28.81 6.38
C ASP A 33 -19.49 28.13 6.56
N MET A 34 -18.78 27.95 5.44
CA MET A 34 -17.57 27.14 5.30
C MET A 34 -16.33 27.71 6.02
N GLN A 35 -16.47 28.77 6.83
CA GLN A 35 -15.35 29.46 7.48
C GLN A 35 -15.28 29.39 9.01
N LYS A 36 -16.18 28.67 9.69
CA LYS A 36 -16.12 28.55 11.16
C LYS A 36 -15.68 27.15 11.62
N SER A 37 -14.45 26.78 11.29
CA SER A 37 -13.72 25.84 12.15
C SER A 37 -13.24 26.59 13.39
N LYS A 38 -13.96 26.43 14.50
CA LYS A 38 -13.42 26.54 15.87
C LYS A 38 -14.52 26.19 16.88
N SER A 39 -14.12 25.36 17.84
CA SER A 39 -14.82 24.97 19.08
C SER A 39 -16.11 24.16 18.96
N PHE A 40 -16.02 22.94 19.50
CA PHE A 40 -17.08 22.01 19.88
C PHE A 40 -18.26 22.70 20.63
N ASP A 41 -17.99 23.74 21.41
CA ASP A 41 -19.01 24.51 22.17
C ASP A 41 -19.95 25.36 21.29
N ALA A 42 -19.51 25.75 20.10
CA ALA A 42 -20.36 26.50 19.15
C ALA A 42 -21.36 25.59 18.43
N LEU A 43 -21.06 24.29 18.30
CA LEU A 43 -21.97 23.29 17.75
C LEU A 43 -23.07 22.91 18.77
N VAL A 44 -22.71 22.82 20.05
CA VAL A 44 -23.66 22.49 21.13
C VAL A 44 -24.64 23.64 21.38
N SER A 45 -24.18 24.89 21.39
CA SER A 45 -25.07 26.06 21.58
C SER A 45 -26.02 26.30 20.39
N ASN A 46 -25.61 25.96 19.17
CA ASN A 46 -26.50 25.98 18.01
C ASN A 46 -27.51 24.80 18.01
N ALA A 47 -27.17 23.67 18.61
CA ALA A 47 -28.08 22.52 18.74
C ALA A 47 -29.21 22.77 19.75
N GLU A 48 -28.96 23.53 20.82
CA GLU A 48 -30.00 23.90 21.80
C GLU A 48 -31.07 24.84 21.23
N ASN A 49 -30.72 25.63 20.20
CA ASN A 49 -31.64 26.54 19.51
C ASN A 49 -32.47 25.86 18.41
N ALA A 50 -32.15 24.62 18.01
CA ALA A 50 -32.85 23.87 16.97
C ALA A 50 -33.99 22.99 17.51
N LYS A 51 -34.81 23.55 18.42
CA LYS A 51 -35.99 22.87 19.00
C LYS A 51 -37.25 22.92 18.14
N ASP A 52 -37.17 23.33 16.87
CA ASP A 52 -38.33 23.33 15.97
C ASP A 52 -38.47 22.00 15.21
N ALA A 53 -39.02 21.02 15.93
CA ALA A 53 -39.30 19.66 15.44
C ALA A 53 -40.47 19.57 14.42
N THR A 54 -40.78 20.61 13.63
CA THR A 54 -42.01 20.64 12.82
C THR A 54 -41.87 21.23 11.40
N HIS A 55 -40.71 21.14 10.74
CA HIS A 55 -40.60 21.58 9.33
C HIS A 55 -40.90 20.44 8.32
N PRO A 56 -41.83 20.61 7.35
CA PRO A 56 -42.23 19.58 6.37
C PRO A 56 -41.18 19.23 5.30
N LEU A 57 -39.93 19.68 5.45
CA LEU A 57 -38.83 19.51 4.47
C LEU A 57 -37.66 18.69 5.01
N PHE A 58 -37.78 18.12 6.21
CA PHE A 58 -36.79 17.18 6.77
C PHE A 58 -36.94 15.80 6.12
N ASN A 59 -36.75 15.71 4.80
CA ASN A 59 -36.80 14.44 4.08
C ASN A 59 -35.43 13.77 4.16
N ILE A 60 -35.06 13.28 5.34
CA ILE A 60 -33.82 12.52 5.59
C ILE A 60 -33.75 11.33 4.61
N GLU A 61 -34.90 10.79 4.22
CA GLU A 61 -35.08 9.75 3.23
C GLU A 61 -34.50 10.13 1.84
N ASP A 62 -34.66 11.36 1.36
CA ASP A 62 -34.14 11.81 0.05
C ASP A 62 -32.61 11.82 -0.04
N PHE A 63 -31.93 11.92 1.10
CA PHE A 63 -30.46 11.87 1.15
C PHE A 63 -29.92 10.44 1.06
N TYR A 64 -30.71 9.46 1.50
CA TYR A 64 -30.29 8.05 1.57
C TYR A 64 -30.75 7.21 0.39
N PHE A 65 -31.89 7.54 -0.21
CA PHE A 65 -32.36 6.86 -1.41
C PHE A 65 -31.72 7.38 -2.70
N ASN A 66 -30.93 8.45 -2.64
CA ASN A 66 -30.16 8.98 -3.77
C ASN A 66 -28.68 8.61 -3.66
N GLU A 67 -28.21 7.71 -4.54
CA GLU A 67 -26.85 7.14 -4.51
C GLU A 67 -25.73 8.21 -4.57
N ASN A 68 -25.95 9.33 -5.25
CA ASN A 68 -24.95 10.39 -5.33
C ASN A 68 -24.77 11.12 -3.99
N LYS A 69 -25.86 11.28 -3.23
CA LYS A 69 -25.85 12.00 -1.95
C LYS A 69 -25.34 11.12 -0.81
N THR A 70 -25.63 9.82 -0.83
CA THR A 70 -25.08 8.86 0.13
C THR A 70 -23.57 8.75 0.02
N GLY A 71 -23.02 8.68 -1.20
CA GLY A 71 -21.57 8.61 -1.41
C GLY A 71 -20.82 9.80 -0.82
N ILE A 72 -21.38 11.01 -0.90
CA ILE A 72 -20.79 12.22 -0.31
C ILE A 72 -20.80 12.14 1.22
N LEU A 73 -21.93 11.71 1.79
CA LEU A 73 -22.07 11.57 3.24
C LEU A 73 -21.10 10.52 3.80
N ASP A 74 -21.02 9.37 3.16
CA ASP A 74 -20.12 8.29 3.56
C ASP A 74 -18.65 8.71 3.44
N LYS A 75 -18.30 9.46 2.38
CA LYS A 75 -16.94 10.00 2.23
C LYS A 75 -16.58 10.96 3.36
N LYS A 76 -17.50 11.86 3.74
CA LYS A 76 -17.29 12.79 4.85
C LYS A 76 -17.16 12.04 6.20
N MET A 77 -18.10 11.11 6.47
CA MET A 77 -18.09 10.34 7.72
C MET A 77 -16.82 9.50 7.86
N ARG A 78 -16.40 8.86 6.78
CA ARG A 78 -15.13 8.11 6.71
C ARG A 78 -13.92 9.01 6.95
N GLY A 79 -13.87 10.18 6.31
CA GLY A 79 -12.79 11.15 6.52
C GLY A 79 -12.65 11.53 8.00
N PHE A 80 -13.76 11.90 8.63
CA PHE A 80 -13.77 12.26 10.05
C PHE A 80 -13.37 11.08 10.96
N MET A 81 -13.87 9.87 10.70
CA MET A 81 -13.51 8.68 11.47
C MET A 81 -12.05 8.27 11.29
N ASN A 82 -11.49 8.44 10.09
CA ASN A 82 -10.07 8.23 9.86
C ASN A 82 -9.22 9.25 10.62
N ASP A 83 -9.64 10.51 10.68
CA ASP A 83 -8.94 11.53 11.49
C ASP A 83 -8.92 11.15 12.98
N VAL A 84 -10.03 10.64 13.53
CA VAL A 84 -10.11 10.14 14.92
C VAL A 84 -9.13 8.97 15.10
N SER A 85 -9.13 8.00 14.19
CA SER A 85 -8.21 6.86 14.24
C SER A 85 -6.74 7.29 14.20
N THR A 86 -6.39 8.26 13.36
CA THR A 86 -5.02 8.81 13.27
C THR A 86 -4.63 9.55 14.56
N ARG A 87 -5.55 10.29 15.20
CA ARG A 87 -5.27 10.94 16.50
C ARG A 87 -4.99 9.94 17.61
N VAL A 88 -5.59 8.75 17.55
CA VAL A 88 -5.45 7.72 18.58
C VAL A 88 -4.28 6.78 18.35
N ALA A 89 -3.76 6.67 17.11
CA ALA A 89 -2.63 5.79 16.78
C ALA A 89 -1.37 5.99 17.67
N PRO A 90 -0.93 7.23 18.01
CA PRO A 90 0.24 7.44 18.89
C PRO A 90 0.06 6.94 20.33
N LEU A 91 -1.19 6.71 20.76
CA LEU A 91 -1.48 6.16 22.09
C LEU A 91 -1.08 4.68 22.19
N LEU A 92 -0.87 4.00 21.05
CA LEU A 92 -0.41 2.62 21.04
C LEU A 92 0.99 2.48 21.64
N GLU A 93 1.94 3.31 21.24
CA GLU A 93 3.33 3.24 21.71
C GLU A 93 3.48 3.63 23.18
N SER A 94 2.77 4.68 23.59
CA SER A 94 2.84 5.25 24.94
C SER A 94 1.98 4.50 25.97
N GLY A 95 0.81 4.00 25.55
CA GLY A 95 -0.23 3.42 26.39
C GLY A 95 -0.15 1.90 26.61
N MET A 96 0.82 1.21 26.02
CA MET A 96 1.00 -0.23 26.24
C MET A 96 1.52 -0.57 27.64
N LEU A 97 0.92 -1.59 28.28
CA LEU A 97 1.35 -2.11 29.58
C LEU A 97 2.78 -2.69 29.53
N LYS A 98 3.08 -3.46 28.48
CA LYS A 98 4.42 -3.97 28.19
C LYS A 98 4.94 -3.24 26.96
N ARG A 99 6.04 -2.51 27.13
CA ARG A 99 6.71 -1.79 26.05
C ARG A 99 7.77 -2.66 25.39
N PHE A 100 8.18 -2.26 24.20
CA PHE A 100 9.38 -2.81 23.56
C PHE A 100 10.60 -2.61 24.47
N PRO A 101 11.49 -3.60 24.64
CA PRO A 101 11.57 -4.92 23.98
C PRO A 101 10.85 -6.07 24.71
N ALA A 102 10.20 -5.82 25.86
CA ALA A 102 9.57 -6.89 26.66
C ALA A 102 8.23 -7.40 26.09
N ASN A 103 7.69 -6.74 25.07
CA ASN A 103 6.45 -7.14 24.40
C ASN A 103 6.75 -7.91 23.12
N ASN A 104 6.62 -9.23 23.18
CA ASN A 104 6.88 -10.13 22.05
C ASN A 104 6.02 -9.80 20.82
N MET A 105 4.79 -9.28 20.99
CA MET A 105 3.95 -8.96 19.85
C MET A 105 4.49 -7.76 19.07
N VAL A 106 4.98 -6.73 19.79
CA VAL A 106 5.64 -5.58 19.18
C VAL A 106 6.96 -6.00 18.55
N ASP A 107 7.69 -6.92 19.19
CA ASP A 107 8.97 -7.42 18.68
C ASP A 107 8.82 -8.19 17.35
N ILE A 108 7.80 -9.03 17.22
CA ILE A 108 7.49 -9.75 15.96
C ILE A 108 7.16 -8.76 14.82
N ILE A 109 6.50 -7.65 15.13
CA ILE A 109 6.14 -6.61 14.15
C ILE A 109 7.36 -5.76 13.80
N MET A 110 8.11 -5.28 14.80
CA MET A 110 9.29 -4.42 14.60
C MET A 110 10.43 -5.16 13.91
N SER A 111 10.56 -6.47 14.11
CA SER A 111 11.52 -7.31 13.39
C SER A 111 11.11 -7.59 11.93
N GLY A 112 9.91 -7.18 11.50
CA GLY A 112 9.38 -7.50 10.18
C GLY A 112 9.05 -8.98 9.97
N SER A 113 8.97 -9.76 11.06
CA SER A 113 8.71 -11.20 10.99
C SER A 113 7.27 -11.49 10.61
N LYS A 114 6.28 -10.89 11.31
CA LYS A 114 4.87 -11.08 10.97
C LYS A 114 3.95 -9.98 11.51
N GLY A 115 3.11 -9.45 10.62
CA GLY A 115 2.10 -8.46 10.95
C GLY A 115 2.65 -7.04 10.95
N SER A 116 1.73 -6.07 10.99
CA SER A 116 2.03 -4.65 10.94
C SER A 116 1.49 -3.92 12.17
N MET A 117 1.82 -2.64 12.30
CA MET A 117 1.26 -1.77 13.34
C MET A 117 -0.27 -1.66 13.25
N VAL A 118 -0.85 -1.85 12.07
CA VAL A 118 -2.31 -1.89 11.88
C VAL A 118 -2.90 -3.10 12.62
N ASN A 119 -2.28 -4.28 12.54
CA ASN A 119 -2.75 -5.48 13.26
C ASN A 119 -2.70 -5.26 14.78
N LEU A 120 -1.62 -4.65 15.30
CA LEU A 120 -1.50 -4.33 16.72
C LEU A 120 -2.57 -3.31 17.16
N GLY A 121 -2.84 -2.32 16.31
CA GLY A 121 -3.91 -1.32 16.50
C GLY A 121 -5.30 -1.96 16.58
N GLN A 122 -5.63 -2.88 15.67
CA GLN A 122 -6.94 -3.58 15.68
C GLN A 122 -7.12 -4.47 16.93
N ILE A 123 -6.03 -5.04 17.45
CA ILE A 123 -6.07 -5.86 18.66
C ILE A 123 -6.21 -4.99 19.92
N SER A 124 -5.50 -3.86 19.96
CA SER A 124 -5.31 -3.09 21.19
C SER A 124 -6.17 -1.83 21.31
N LEU A 125 -6.58 -1.19 20.20
CA LEU A 125 -7.31 0.08 20.17
C LEU A 125 -8.75 -0.10 19.69
N ALA A 126 -8.94 -0.24 18.38
CA ALA A 126 -10.24 -0.40 17.73
C ALA A 126 -10.06 -1.03 16.34
N LEU A 127 -11.06 -1.77 15.85
CA LEU A 127 -11.03 -2.32 14.50
C LEU A 127 -11.14 -1.24 13.41
N GLY A 128 -11.87 -0.16 13.70
CA GLY A 128 -12.06 0.97 12.78
C GLY A 128 -13.24 0.78 11.81
N GLN A 129 -13.27 1.60 10.76
CA GLN A 129 -14.33 1.58 9.75
C GLN A 129 -14.23 0.30 8.89
N GLN A 130 -15.31 -0.49 8.86
CA GLN A 130 -15.46 -1.57 7.89
C GLN A 130 -16.05 -1.01 6.59
N GLU A 131 -15.39 -1.28 5.48
CA GLU A 131 -15.83 -0.87 4.15
C GLU A 131 -16.32 -2.08 3.37
N LEU A 132 -17.34 -1.87 2.55
CA LEU A 132 -17.90 -2.84 1.62
C LEU A 132 -17.90 -2.24 0.21
N GLU A 133 -17.15 -2.83 -0.73
CA GLU A 133 -16.99 -2.34 -2.11
C GLU A 133 -16.56 -0.86 -2.17
N GLY A 134 -15.72 -0.43 -1.22
CA GLY A 134 -15.28 0.96 -1.07
C GLY A 134 -16.35 1.94 -0.54
N LYS A 135 -17.53 1.45 -0.15
CA LYS A 135 -18.61 2.20 0.51
C LYS A 135 -18.71 1.80 1.98
N ARG A 136 -19.50 2.53 2.77
CA ARG A 136 -19.85 2.09 4.13
C ARG A 136 -20.94 1.03 4.06
N VAL A 137 -21.28 0.44 5.20
CA VAL A 137 -22.33 -0.58 5.27
C VAL A 137 -23.62 -0.06 4.63
N PRO A 138 -24.18 -0.77 3.63
CA PRO A 138 -25.36 -0.30 2.92
C PRO A 138 -26.61 -0.37 3.78
N PHE A 139 -27.56 0.51 3.50
CA PHE A 139 -28.90 0.45 4.09
C PHE A 139 -29.77 -0.56 3.34
N MET A 140 -30.61 -1.27 4.08
CA MET A 140 -31.70 -2.06 3.52
C MET A 140 -32.80 -1.13 2.98
N MET A 141 -33.73 -1.66 2.17
CA MET A 141 -34.91 -0.93 1.69
C MET A 141 -35.76 -0.32 2.81
N SER A 142 -35.69 -0.87 4.02
CA SER A 142 -36.34 -0.33 5.23
C SER A 142 -35.65 0.92 5.81
N GLY A 143 -34.51 1.34 5.25
CA GLY A 143 -33.66 2.42 5.75
C GLY A 143 -32.85 2.03 6.99
N LYS A 144 -32.68 0.74 7.28
CA LYS A 144 -31.87 0.23 8.42
C LYS A 144 -30.64 -0.51 7.91
N THR A 145 -29.51 -0.44 8.63
CA THR A 145 -28.34 -1.26 8.32
C THR A 145 -28.44 -2.66 8.93
N LEU A 146 -28.95 -2.77 10.16
CA LEU A 146 -29.36 -4.03 10.78
C LEU A 146 -30.72 -3.90 11.49
N PRO A 147 -31.44 -5.01 11.73
CA PRO A 147 -32.72 -4.98 12.43
C PRO A 147 -32.66 -4.36 13.83
N CYS A 148 -31.50 -4.45 14.50
CA CYS A 148 -31.26 -3.89 15.84
C CYS A 148 -31.08 -2.36 15.84
N PHE A 149 -30.75 -1.76 14.70
CA PHE A 149 -30.59 -0.31 14.57
C PHE A 149 -31.91 0.38 14.22
N ARG A 150 -32.01 1.66 14.58
CA ARG A 150 -33.14 2.49 14.19
C ARG A 150 -33.06 2.81 12.70
N LYS A 151 -34.23 3.10 12.10
CA LYS A 151 -34.30 3.60 10.72
C LYS A 151 -33.46 4.88 10.62
N LEU A 152 -32.57 4.94 9.62
CA LEU A 152 -31.68 6.05 9.31
C LEU A 152 -30.86 6.55 10.50
N GLU A 153 -30.31 5.60 11.27
CA GLU A 153 -29.45 5.92 12.40
C GLU A 153 -28.09 6.47 11.95
N MET A 154 -27.74 7.66 12.44
CA MET A 154 -26.55 8.43 12.01
C MET A 154 -25.26 8.06 12.76
N CYS A 155 -25.35 7.15 13.74
CA CYS A 155 -24.22 6.73 14.55
C CYS A 155 -23.14 6.07 13.67
N PRO A 156 -21.84 6.39 13.86
CA PRO A 156 -20.76 5.73 13.12
C PRO A 156 -20.81 4.21 13.22
N SER A 157 -21.23 3.68 14.38
CA SER A 157 -21.42 2.24 14.60
C SER A 157 -22.46 1.62 13.68
N ALA A 158 -23.59 2.31 13.45
CA ALA A 158 -24.65 1.82 12.56
C ALA A 158 -24.17 1.72 11.12
N GLY A 159 -23.23 2.57 10.69
CA GLY A 159 -22.60 2.51 9.37
C GLY A 159 -21.24 1.82 9.35
N GLY A 160 -20.98 0.89 10.27
CA GLY A 160 -19.84 -0.04 10.18
C GLY A 160 -18.55 0.39 10.87
N PHE A 161 -18.55 1.47 11.66
CA PHE A 161 -17.38 1.78 12.50
C PHE A 161 -17.37 0.96 13.79
N ILE A 162 -16.31 0.19 14.01
CA ILE A 162 -16.19 -0.69 15.18
C ILE A 162 -15.25 -0.04 16.20
N PHE A 163 -15.83 0.43 17.30
CA PHE A 163 -15.12 1.04 18.42
C PHE A 163 -14.45 -0.02 19.32
N GLU A 164 -14.93 -1.26 19.26
CA GLU A 164 -14.35 -2.37 19.99
C GLU A 164 -13.07 -2.90 19.34
N ARG A 165 -12.32 -3.69 20.11
CA ARG A 165 -11.03 -4.27 19.74
C ARG A 165 -11.04 -5.77 19.98
N PHE A 166 -10.18 -6.52 19.29
CA PHE A 166 -10.13 -7.97 19.44
C PHE A 166 -9.80 -8.41 20.86
N LEU A 167 -9.00 -7.64 21.61
CA LEU A 167 -8.62 -7.99 22.97
C LEU A 167 -9.82 -8.05 23.95
N THR A 168 -10.78 -7.14 23.81
CA THR A 168 -11.96 -7.07 24.70
C THR A 168 -13.18 -7.80 24.14
N GLY A 169 -13.11 -8.24 22.89
CA GLY A 169 -14.25 -8.76 22.14
C GLY A 169 -15.07 -7.65 21.47
N ILE A 170 -15.89 -8.07 20.50
CA ILE A 170 -16.68 -7.21 19.62
C ILE A 170 -18.16 -7.47 19.89
N ASN A 171 -18.99 -6.43 19.84
CA ASN A 171 -20.44 -6.56 20.01
C ASN A 171 -21.08 -7.37 18.86
N PRO A 172 -22.17 -8.14 19.09
CA PRO A 172 -22.75 -8.98 18.05
C PRO A 172 -23.19 -8.23 16.77
N ALA A 173 -23.70 -7.01 16.91
CA ALA A 173 -24.11 -6.19 15.77
C ALA A 173 -22.89 -5.77 14.91
N THR A 174 -21.80 -5.30 15.54
CA THR A 174 -20.58 -4.89 14.84
C THR A 174 -19.78 -6.10 14.33
N PHE A 175 -19.85 -7.24 15.02
CA PHE A 175 -19.27 -8.50 14.56
C PHE A 175 -19.84 -8.95 13.22
N PHE A 176 -21.14 -8.73 12.99
CA PHE A 176 -21.76 -9.05 11.71
C PHE A 176 -21.19 -8.19 10.56
N PHE A 177 -20.96 -6.90 10.79
CA PHE A 177 -20.29 -6.03 9.80
C PHE A 177 -18.86 -6.46 9.52
N HIS A 178 -18.10 -6.82 10.56
CA HIS A 178 -16.75 -7.36 10.37
C HIS A 178 -16.75 -8.65 9.54
N SER A 179 -17.74 -9.52 9.76
CA SER A 179 -17.92 -10.76 8.98
C SER A 179 -18.26 -10.48 7.51
N MET A 180 -19.01 -9.40 7.22
CA MET A 180 -19.26 -8.97 5.84
C MET A 180 -17.97 -8.59 5.13
N ALA A 181 -17.16 -7.72 5.75
CA ALA A 181 -15.88 -7.26 5.18
C ALA A 181 -14.89 -8.43 4.99
N GLY A 182 -14.83 -9.35 5.96
CA GLY A 182 -14.02 -10.56 5.83
C GLY A 182 -14.45 -11.46 4.66
N ARG A 183 -15.76 -11.57 4.39
CA ARG A 183 -16.27 -12.36 3.26
C ARG A 183 -15.94 -11.71 1.92
N GLU A 184 -16.00 -10.38 1.83
CA GLU A 184 -15.60 -9.66 0.62
C GLU A 184 -14.15 -9.96 0.24
N GLY A 185 -13.22 -9.90 1.18
CA GLY A 185 -11.81 -10.24 0.93
C GLY A 185 -11.62 -11.68 0.40
N LEU A 186 -12.40 -12.64 0.93
CA LEU A 186 -12.38 -14.03 0.44
C LEU A 186 -12.94 -14.16 -0.98
N ILE A 187 -14.02 -13.43 -1.28
CA ILE A 187 -14.63 -13.42 -2.62
C ILE A 187 -13.66 -12.77 -3.62
N ASP A 188 -13.07 -11.64 -3.25
CA ASP A 188 -12.11 -10.91 -4.07
C ASP A 188 -10.89 -11.77 -4.41
N THR A 189 -10.38 -12.50 -3.42
CA THR A 189 -9.27 -13.44 -3.64
C THR A 189 -9.68 -14.54 -4.63
N ALA A 190 -10.88 -15.10 -4.48
CA ALA A 190 -11.37 -16.15 -5.38
C ALA A 190 -11.55 -15.66 -6.83
N ILE A 191 -12.03 -14.43 -7.03
CA ILE A 191 -12.30 -13.88 -8.36
C ILE A 191 -11.01 -13.35 -9.02
N LYS A 192 -10.19 -12.56 -8.29
CA LYS A 192 -9.00 -11.92 -8.85
C LYS A 192 -7.93 -12.94 -9.27
N THR A 193 -7.82 -14.06 -8.55
CA THR A 193 -6.87 -15.15 -8.86
C THR A 193 -7.11 -15.77 -10.23
N ALA A 194 -8.37 -15.94 -10.65
CA ALA A 194 -8.68 -16.55 -11.95
C ALA A 194 -8.29 -15.62 -13.12
N ASN A 195 -8.48 -14.31 -12.95
CA ASN A 195 -8.22 -13.32 -14.00
C ASN A 195 -6.72 -13.10 -14.24
N SER A 196 -5.91 -13.00 -13.20
CA SER A 196 -4.46 -12.81 -13.33
C SER A 196 -3.78 -14.01 -14.01
N GLY A 197 -4.16 -15.23 -13.62
CA GLY A 197 -3.63 -16.45 -14.24
C GLY A 197 -4.00 -16.61 -15.72
N TYR A 198 -5.22 -16.24 -16.11
CA TYR A 198 -5.63 -16.24 -17.52
C TYR A 198 -4.83 -15.20 -18.32
N LEU A 199 -4.70 -13.97 -17.81
CA LEU A 199 -3.90 -12.93 -18.44
C LEU A 199 -2.44 -13.36 -18.62
N GLN A 200 -1.84 -13.94 -17.59
CA GLN A 200 -0.48 -14.49 -17.66
C GLN A 200 -0.35 -15.53 -18.77
N ARG A 201 -1.29 -16.48 -18.88
CA ARG A 201 -1.27 -17.50 -19.93
C ARG A 201 -1.39 -16.89 -21.32
N CYS A 202 -2.28 -15.91 -21.49
CA CYS A 202 -2.41 -15.17 -22.74
C CYS A 202 -1.09 -14.50 -23.12
N LEU A 203 -0.48 -13.74 -22.20
CA LEU A 203 0.79 -13.06 -22.45
C LEU A 203 1.92 -14.06 -22.74
N ALA A 204 2.05 -15.11 -21.94
CA ALA A 204 3.07 -16.13 -22.11
C ALA A 204 2.97 -16.81 -23.48
N LYS A 205 1.75 -17.06 -23.98
CA LYS A 205 1.54 -17.65 -25.30
C LYS A 205 1.82 -16.71 -26.46
N HIS A 206 1.53 -15.42 -26.33
CA HIS A 206 1.89 -14.46 -27.38
C HIS A 206 3.39 -14.15 -27.39
N LEU A 207 4.04 -14.20 -26.23
CA LEU A 207 5.45 -13.82 -26.06
C LEU A 207 6.42 -15.02 -26.00
N GLU A 208 5.95 -16.25 -26.20
CA GLU A 208 6.80 -17.46 -26.13
C GLU A 208 7.94 -17.47 -27.17
N SER A 209 7.72 -16.81 -28.30
CA SER A 209 8.70 -16.72 -29.39
C SER A 209 9.71 -15.57 -29.24
N VAL A 210 9.59 -14.75 -28.19
CA VAL A 210 10.41 -13.55 -28.01
C VAL A 210 11.68 -13.87 -27.23
N TYR A 211 12.83 -13.72 -27.89
CA TYR A 211 14.15 -14.00 -27.30
C TYR A 211 15.19 -12.97 -27.71
N VAL A 212 16.30 -12.92 -26.98
CA VAL A 212 17.45 -12.06 -27.29
C VAL A 212 18.38 -12.76 -28.28
N ARG A 213 18.66 -12.15 -29.43
CA ARG A 213 19.63 -12.66 -30.42
C ARG A 213 21.07 -12.33 -29.97
N ASN A 214 22.07 -13.01 -30.54
CA ASN A 214 23.49 -12.69 -30.32
C ASN A 214 23.85 -11.21 -30.52
N ASP A 215 23.12 -10.52 -31.41
CA ASP A 215 23.28 -9.08 -31.66
C ASP A 215 22.66 -8.18 -30.57
N ARG A 216 22.19 -8.78 -29.46
CA ARG A 216 21.49 -8.13 -28.32
C ARG A 216 20.17 -7.44 -28.65
N LYS A 217 19.67 -7.63 -29.87
CA LYS A 217 18.32 -7.25 -30.29
C LYS A 217 17.30 -8.28 -29.79
N VAL A 218 16.12 -7.81 -29.43
CA VAL A 218 14.99 -8.66 -29.05
C VAL A 218 14.21 -9.02 -30.31
N MET A 219 14.09 -10.31 -30.58
CA MET A 219 13.47 -10.85 -31.79
C MET A 219 12.27 -11.72 -31.45
N SER A 220 11.26 -11.71 -32.32
CA SER A 220 10.19 -12.70 -32.38
C SER A 220 10.27 -13.39 -33.73
N GLY A 221 10.88 -14.58 -33.76
CA GLY A 221 11.29 -15.21 -35.01
C GLY A 221 12.20 -14.29 -35.83
N ASP A 222 11.74 -13.86 -37.01
CA ASP A 222 12.48 -12.98 -37.92
C ASP A 222 12.17 -11.48 -37.74
N ARG A 223 11.23 -11.13 -36.85
CA ARG A 223 10.84 -9.74 -36.60
C ARG A 223 11.59 -9.15 -35.42
N ILE A 224 12.20 -7.97 -35.59
CA ILE A 224 12.79 -7.19 -34.50
C ILE A 224 11.65 -6.56 -33.69
N VAL A 225 11.60 -6.84 -32.39
CA VAL A 225 10.65 -6.23 -31.45
C VAL A 225 11.27 -5.01 -30.78
N GLN A 226 12.50 -5.14 -30.29
CA GLN A 226 13.28 -4.05 -29.69
C GLN A 226 14.73 -4.13 -30.13
N PHE A 227 15.38 -2.97 -30.33
CA PHE A 227 16.80 -2.91 -30.67
C PHE A 227 17.72 -3.24 -29.49
N LYS A 228 17.29 -2.91 -28.28
CA LYS A 228 18.01 -3.17 -27.04
C LYS A 228 16.99 -3.55 -25.97
N PHE A 229 17.25 -4.65 -25.28
CA PHE A 229 16.36 -5.12 -24.22
C PHE A 229 16.28 -4.06 -23.10
N GLY A 230 15.07 -3.60 -22.74
CA GLY A 230 14.90 -2.60 -21.68
C GLY A 230 15.56 -1.25 -21.95
N ASP A 231 15.98 -0.98 -23.19
CA ASP A 231 16.78 0.19 -23.61
C ASP A 231 18.20 0.29 -23.00
N ASP A 232 18.47 -0.46 -21.93
CA ASP A 232 19.76 -0.54 -21.24
C ASP A 232 20.56 -1.82 -21.55
N GLY A 233 19.90 -2.87 -22.04
CA GLY A 233 20.48 -4.17 -22.40
C GLY A 233 20.83 -5.02 -21.19
N LEU A 234 20.29 -4.68 -20.03
CA LEU A 234 20.68 -5.21 -18.73
C LEU A 234 19.73 -6.32 -18.26
N ASP A 235 20.30 -7.35 -17.64
CA ASP A 235 19.53 -8.41 -17.00
C ASP A 235 19.08 -7.97 -15.60
N ILE A 236 17.76 -7.98 -15.37
CA ILE A 236 17.12 -7.55 -14.12
C ILE A 236 17.72 -8.28 -12.91
N THR A 237 18.08 -9.56 -13.05
CA THR A 237 18.62 -10.39 -11.96
C THR A 237 20.03 -9.97 -11.52
N LYS A 238 20.77 -9.26 -12.37
CA LYS A 238 22.18 -8.91 -12.15
C LYS A 238 22.38 -7.44 -11.76
N CYS A 239 21.34 -6.62 -11.84
CA CYS A 239 21.44 -5.17 -11.80
C CYS A 239 21.19 -4.50 -10.45
N SER A 240 20.73 -5.24 -9.43
CA SER A 240 20.28 -4.65 -8.15
C SER A 240 21.29 -3.74 -7.47
N TYR A 241 22.59 -4.03 -7.58
CA TYR A 241 23.66 -3.25 -6.93
C TYR A 241 24.55 -2.47 -7.90
N LEU A 242 24.28 -2.50 -9.22
CA LEU A 242 25.20 -1.97 -10.24
C LEU A 242 25.50 -0.47 -10.11
N LYS A 243 24.55 0.29 -9.56
CA LYS A 243 24.65 1.74 -9.32
C LYS A 243 25.24 2.10 -7.95
N ASN A 244 25.37 1.14 -7.02
CA ASN A 244 25.86 1.40 -5.67
C ASN A 244 27.38 1.25 -5.59
N PHE A 245 28.09 2.32 -5.94
CA PHE A 245 29.56 2.33 -5.98
C PHE A 245 30.19 2.20 -4.58
N ASP A 246 29.56 2.77 -3.55
CA ASP A 246 30.07 2.73 -2.17
C ASP A 246 30.13 1.29 -1.64
N PHE A 247 29.10 0.49 -1.92
CA PHE A 247 29.07 -0.93 -1.58
C PHE A 247 30.24 -1.70 -2.21
N TYR A 248 30.54 -1.44 -3.48
CA TYR A 248 31.64 -2.11 -4.16
C TYR A 248 33.00 -1.63 -3.70
N MET A 249 33.14 -0.34 -3.37
CA MET A 249 34.38 0.22 -2.84
C MET A 249 34.72 -0.41 -1.47
N GLN A 250 33.73 -0.56 -0.59
CA GLN A 250 33.93 -1.16 0.73
C GLN A 250 34.26 -2.67 0.66
N ASN A 251 33.72 -3.38 -0.33
CA ASN A 251 33.87 -4.83 -0.46
C ASN A 251 34.91 -5.27 -1.50
N PHE A 252 35.71 -4.34 -2.04
CA PHE A 252 36.63 -4.60 -3.15
C PHE A 252 37.63 -5.73 -2.86
N ASP A 253 38.20 -5.77 -1.66
CA ASP A 253 39.16 -6.81 -1.24
C ASP A 253 38.55 -8.21 -1.20
N HIS A 254 37.26 -8.31 -0.86
CA HIS A 254 36.53 -9.59 -0.88
C HIS A 254 36.29 -10.07 -2.31
N PHE A 255 35.93 -9.15 -3.22
CA PHE A 255 35.77 -9.49 -4.64
C PHE A 255 37.09 -9.92 -5.27
N LYS A 256 38.21 -9.22 -5.01
CA LYS A 256 39.53 -9.60 -5.53
C LYS A 256 39.91 -11.03 -5.15
N LYS A 257 39.64 -11.45 -3.92
CA LYS A 257 39.90 -12.82 -3.42
C LYS A 257 38.96 -13.87 -4.02
N SER A 258 37.68 -13.54 -4.19
CA SER A 258 36.68 -14.49 -4.70
C SER A 258 36.80 -14.73 -6.21
N SER A 259 37.25 -13.74 -6.98
CA SER A 259 37.15 -13.78 -8.44
C SER A 259 38.20 -14.65 -9.12
N ARG A 260 39.17 -15.26 -8.41
CA ARG A 260 40.33 -15.95 -9.04
C ARG A 260 40.89 -15.15 -10.23
N ILE A 261 40.88 -13.82 -10.13
CA ILE A 261 41.55 -12.97 -11.12
C ILE A 261 43.01 -13.01 -10.69
N GLU A 262 43.71 -14.06 -11.13
CA GLU A 262 45.16 -14.09 -11.13
C GLU A 262 45.64 -12.89 -11.96
N ASP A 263 46.25 -11.91 -11.29
CA ASP A 263 47.35 -11.05 -11.75
C ASP A 263 47.32 -10.45 -13.18
N GLU A 264 46.16 -10.24 -13.82
CA GLU A 264 46.05 -9.42 -15.05
C GLU A 264 45.54 -7.98 -14.81
N LEU A 265 45.27 -7.60 -13.55
CA LEU A 265 44.70 -6.30 -13.17
C LEU A 265 45.70 -5.13 -13.08
N ASP A 266 46.99 -5.37 -13.31
CA ASP A 266 48.06 -4.37 -13.24
C ASP A 266 48.51 -3.83 -14.60
N THR A 267 47.88 -4.26 -15.70
CA THR A 267 48.06 -3.51 -16.95
C THR A 267 47.20 -2.25 -16.91
N PRO A 268 47.80 -1.04 -16.91
CA PRO A 268 47.03 0.18 -17.13
C PRO A 268 46.31 -0.01 -18.47
N ALA A 269 45.05 0.41 -18.54
CA ALA A 269 44.26 0.43 -19.77
C ALA A 269 45.12 1.08 -20.87
N THR A 270 45.84 0.23 -21.60
CA THR A 270 46.74 0.67 -22.64
C THR A 270 45.81 1.09 -23.75
N SER A 271 46.04 2.30 -24.22
CA SER A 271 45.26 3.11 -25.15
C SER A 271 44.93 2.47 -26.51
N ASN A 272 45.05 1.16 -26.67
CA ASN A 272 44.88 0.45 -27.93
C ASN A 272 43.98 -0.77 -27.72
N ASN A 273 42.68 -0.56 -27.84
CA ASN A 273 41.67 -1.44 -28.45
C ASN A 273 42.11 -2.87 -28.89
N SER A 274 42.53 -3.75 -27.96
CA SER A 274 42.93 -5.14 -28.30
C SER A 274 42.26 -6.22 -27.43
N TYR A 275 41.32 -5.84 -26.58
CA TYR A 275 40.20 -6.70 -26.21
C TYR A 275 38.97 -5.99 -26.76
N GLY A 276 38.14 -6.69 -27.54
CA GLY A 276 37.00 -6.12 -28.27
C GLY A 276 35.92 -5.55 -27.34
N TYR A 277 36.20 -4.39 -26.77
CA TYR A 277 35.33 -3.63 -25.89
C TYR A 277 34.57 -2.61 -26.74
N ASP A 278 33.38 -2.98 -27.21
CA ASP A 278 32.47 -2.04 -27.87
C ASP A 278 32.06 -0.96 -26.85
N ALA A 279 32.67 0.21 -26.95
CA ALA A 279 32.37 1.39 -26.14
C ALA A 279 30.90 1.84 -26.27
N ASP A 280 30.22 1.43 -27.34
CA ASP A 280 28.81 1.73 -27.63
C ASP A 280 27.82 1.00 -26.72
N LEU A 281 28.29 0.07 -25.87
CA LEU A 281 27.41 -0.76 -25.04
C LEU A 281 27.05 -0.17 -23.69
N ILE A 282 27.88 0.75 -23.20
CA ILE A 282 27.72 1.33 -21.89
C ILE A 282 27.03 2.68 -22.05
N PRO A 283 25.95 2.96 -21.30
CA PRO A 283 25.36 4.29 -21.25
C PRO A 283 26.43 5.34 -20.88
N GLU A 284 26.44 6.47 -21.59
CA GLU A 284 27.42 7.55 -21.38
C GLU A 284 27.48 7.97 -19.90
N ASP A 285 26.32 8.07 -19.25
CA ASP A 285 26.17 8.39 -17.82
C ASP A 285 26.94 7.44 -16.89
N TYR A 286 26.93 6.14 -17.19
CA TYR A 286 27.62 5.14 -16.38
C TYR A 286 29.12 5.18 -16.62
N ALA A 287 29.54 5.41 -17.87
CA ALA A 287 30.94 5.58 -18.21
C ALA A 287 31.56 6.82 -17.55
N GLU A 288 30.83 7.94 -17.47
CA GLU A 288 31.26 9.13 -16.74
C GLU A 288 31.39 8.89 -15.22
N SER A 289 30.47 8.11 -14.66
CA SER A 289 30.51 7.74 -13.25
C SER A 289 31.70 6.85 -12.91
N ILE A 290 32.06 5.93 -13.82
CA ILE A 290 33.24 5.06 -13.67
C ILE A 290 34.54 5.85 -13.74
N LYS A 291 34.65 6.87 -14.62
CA LYS A 291 35.87 7.68 -14.78
C LYS A 291 36.28 8.42 -13.51
N LYS A 292 35.36 8.64 -12.56
CA LYS A 292 35.63 9.29 -11.28
C LYS A 292 36.27 8.35 -10.24
N LEU A 293 36.26 7.04 -10.49
CA LEU A 293 36.75 6.01 -9.57
C LEU A 293 38.23 5.69 -9.82
N PRO A 294 38.95 5.12 -8.83
CA PRO A 294 40.30 4.60 -9.01
C PRO A 294 40.34 3.55 -10.14
N VAL A 295 41.42 3.53 -10.93
CA VAL A 295 41.56 2.73 -12.16
C VAL A 295 41.21 1.24 -11.96
N HIS A 296 41.69 0.62 -10.88
CA HIS A 296 41.41 -0.80 -10.61
C HIS A 296 39.93 -1.06 -10.30
N LEU A 297 39.27 -0.14 -9.59
CA LEU A 297 37.83 -0.23 -9.29
C LEU A 297 37.00 0.07 -10.54
N ALA A 298 37.44 1.01 -11.38
CA ALA A 298 36.82 1.32 -12.65
C ALA A 298 36.82 0.11 -13.60
N ASN A 299 37.97 -0.58 -13.73
CA ASN A 299 38.07 -1.80 -14.53
C ASN A 299 37.18 -2.93 -13.98
N PHE A 300 37.08 -3.06 -12.65
CA PHE A 300 36.20 -4.04 -12.02
C PHE A 300 34.71 -3.74 -12.28
N MET A 301 34.29 -2.47 -12.13
CA MET A 301 32.92 -2.03 -12.43
C MET A 301 32.56 -2.21 -13.91
N TYR A 302 33.51 -1.92 -14.81
CA TYR A 302 33.35 -2.15 -16.25
C TYR A 302 33.07 -3.63 -16.55
N ASN A 303 33.92 -4.54 -16.05
CA ASN A 303 33.73 -5.98 -16.22
C ASN A 303 32.41 -6.48 -15.59
N ARG A 304 32.02 -5.90 -14.46
CA ARG A 304 30.74 -6.20 -13.81
C ARG A 304 29.55 -5.78 -14.69
N PHE A 305 29.62 -4.61 -15.31
CA PHE A 305 28.58 -4.12 -16.23
C PHE A 305 28.42 -5.05 -17.44
N ILE A 306 29.52 -5.43 -18.08
CA ILE A 306 29.48 -6.36 -19.22
C ILE A 306 28.86 -7.71 -18.81
N ASN A 307 29.22 -8.24 -17.64
CA ASN A 307 28.63 -9.47 -17.12
C ASN A 307 27.14 -9.34 -16.73
N SER A 308 26.68 -8.11 -16.48
CA SER A 308 25.28 -7.82 -16.17
C SER A 308 24.39 -7.68 -17.41
N LEU A 309 24.98 -7.61 -18.61
CA LEU A 309 24.21 -7.62 -19.85
C LEU A 309 23.41 -8.91 -20.01
N THR A 310 22.29 -8.82 -20.72
CA THR A 310 21.44 -9.96 -21.02
C THR A 310 22.16 -10.93 -21.95
N ASN A 311 22.14 -12.21 -21.58
CA ASN A 311 22.75 -13.26 -22.39
C ASN A 311 21.94 -13.51 -23.68
N PRO A 312 22.57 -13.89 -24.80
CA PRO A 312 21.84 -14.38 -25.97
C PRO A 312 21.02 -15.63 -25.66
N GLY A 313 19.88 -15.76 -26.32
CA GLY A 313 18.91 -16.85 -26.11
C GLY A 313 17.99 -16.65 -24.91
N HIS A 314 18.11 -15.55 -24.16
CA HIS A 314 17.25 -15.30 -23.01
C HIS A 314 15.80 -15.06 -23.44
N ALA A 315 14.87 -15.81 -22.84
CA ALA A 315 13.45 -15.80 -23.16
C ALA A 315 12.73 -14.62 -22.47
N VAL A 316 13.07 -13.40 -22.89
CA VAL A 316 12.57 -12.15 -22.29
C VAL A 316 11.05 -12.01 -22.33
N GLY A 317 10.39 -12.61 -23.33
CA GLY A 317 8.95 -12.60 -23.43
C GLY A 317 8.23 -13.36 -22.32
N ILE A 318 8.77 -14.52 -21.93
CA ILE A 318 8.20 -15.34 -20.85
C ILE A 318 8.43 -14.67 -19.49
N ILE A 319 9.62 -14.10 -19.29
CA ILE A 319 9.97 -13.38 -18.06
C ILE A 319 9.04 -12.18 -17.85
N ALA A 320 8.77 -11.42 -18.91
CA ALA A 320 7.84 -10.30 -18.87
C ALA A 320 6.39 -10.75 -18.65
N ALA A 321 5.97 -11.88 -19.21
CA ALA A 321 4.63 -12.41 -18.98
C ALA A 321 4.46 -12.90 -17.53
N GLN A 322 5.49 -13.52 -16.95
CA GLN A 322 5.46 -14.01 -15.58
C GLN A 322 5.35 -12.87 -14.57
N SER A 323 6.09 -11.78 -14.74
CA SER A 323 6.04 -10.65 -13.80
C SER A 323 4.67 -9.98 -13.70
N ILE A 324 3.82 -10.11 -14.73
CA ILE A 324 2.44 -9.60 -14.72
C ILE A 324 1.47 -10.59 -14.06
N GLY A 325 1.79 -11.89 -14.12
CA GLY A 325 0.92 -12.97 -13.65
C GLY A 325 1.12 -13.34 -12.19
N GLU A 326 2.25 -12.97 -11.59
CA GLU A 326 2.47 -13.18 -10.17
C GLU A 326 1.44 -12.38 -9.38
N PRO A 327 0.60 -13.02 -8.55
CA PRO A 327 -0.23 -12.28 -7.62
C PRO A 327 0.72 -11.49 -6.72
N SER A 328 0.56 -10.17 -6.69
CA SER A 328 1.18 -9.30 -5.70
C SER A 328 0.67 -9.75 -4.32
N THR A 329 1.33 -10.74 -3.74
CA THR A 329 1.15 -11.19 -2.35
C THR A 329 1.93 -10.32 -1.38
N THR A 330 2.66 -9.34 -1.90
CA THR A 330 3.19 -8.20 -1.15
C THR A 330 2.10 -7.12 -1.11
N ASP A 331 1.06 -7.39 -0.33
CA ASP A 331 0.34 -6.31 0.35
C ASP A 331 1.38 -5.56 1.18
N ASP A 332 1.53 -4.27 0.91
CA ASP A 332 2.05 -3.21 1.79
C ASP A 332 2.90 -3.67 2.99
N SER A 333 4.21 -3.78 2.77
CA SER A 333 5.22 -3.76 3.85
C SER A 333 5.61 -2.33 4.20
#